data_AF-R5CJ50-F1
#
_entry.id   AF-R5CJ50-F1
#
_cell.length_a   1.000
_cell.length_b   1.000
_cell.length_c   1.000
_cell.angle_alpha   90.00
_cell.angle_beta   90.00
_cell.angle_gamma   90.00
#
_symmetry.space_group_name_H-M   'P 1'
#
loop_
_entity.id
_entity.type
_entity.pdbx_description
1 polymer ?
#
loop_
_entity_poly.entity_id
_entity_poly.type
_entity_poly.pdbx_seq_one_letter_code
_entity_poly.pdbx_strand_id
1 'polypeptide(L)'
;MGTIITTATIMAFYLNSASNIESPYYYNADIDNGQVKTMYVFDRQGESLIGKAEYRYEYDAEGRVTVKEVYSRSAATGRMMPRSRYEYTYTDDGYSLAHRMWNPDKQAFGKADSRTDYRMATEGVMAVTNYELQEGSSVMTPVSNILAIVPCDRASLAGF
;
A
#
# COMPACT_ATOMS: atom_id res chain seq x y z
N MET A 1 8.26 12.99 15.11
CA MET A 1 7.01 12.57 14.44
C MET A 1 7.30 11.24 13.78
N GLY A 2 6.52 10.20 14.10
CA GLY A 2 6.63 8.90 13.42
C GLY A 2 6.39 9.06 11.92
N THR A 3 6.93 8.14 11.12
CA THR A 3 6.67 8.11 9.67
C THR A 3 5.19 7.87 9.43
N ILE A 4 4.53 8.76 8.69
CA ILE A 4 3.12 8.63 8.30
C ILE A 4 3.03 8.48 6.78
N ILE A 5 2.06 7.69 6.31
CA ILE A 5 1.77 7.57 4.87
C ILE A 5 0.57 8.45 4.59
N THR A 6 0.76 9.48 3.79
CA THR A 6 -0.29 10.46 3.48
C THR A 6 -0.63 10.43 2.00
N THR A 7 -1.64 11.19 1.59
CA THR A 7 -1.94 11.37 0.17
C THR A 7 -0.73 11.89 -0.61
N ALA A 8 0.07 12.80 -0.06
CA ALA A 8 1.25 13.33 -0.74
C ALA A 8 2.24 12.20 -1.08
N THR A 9 2.45 11.25 -0.16
CA THR A 9 3.27 10.06 -0.40
C THR A 9 2.71 9.21 -1.54
N ILE A 10 1.40 8.96 -1.57
CA ILE A 10 0.74 8.21 -2.64
C ILE A 10 0.87 8.93 -3.99
N MET A 11 0.65 10.25 -4.01
CA MET A 11 0.79 11.09 -5.21
C MET A 11 2.24 11.12 -5.71
N ALA A 12 3.24 11.16 -4.83
CA ALA A 12 4.64 11.09 -5.24
C ALA A 12 4.95 9.76 -5.96
N PHE A 13 4.48 8.62 -5.43
CA PHE A 13 4.62 7.32 -6.11
C PHE A 13 3.89 7.30 -7.46
N TYR A 14 2.68 7.85 -7.51
CA TYR A 14 1.92 7.99 -8.75
C TYR A 14 2.70 8.82 -9.79
N LEU A 15 3.14 10.02 -9.44
CA LEU A 15 3.83 10.92 -10.35
C LEU A 15 5.12 10.29 -10.88
N ASN A 16 5.92 9.66 -10.01
CA ASN A 16 7.12 8.92 -10.44
C ASN A 16 6.78 7.79 -11.44
N SER A 17 5.68 7.08 -11.22
CA SER A 17 5.24 6.00 -12.11
C SER A 17 4.69 6.53 -13.44
N ALA A 18 3.88 7.59 -13.38
CA ALA A 18 3.23 8.20 -14.53
C ALA A 18 4.20 9.01 -15.42
N SER A 19 5.25 9.58 -14.84
CA SER A 19 6.31 10.29 -15.57
C SER A 19 7.36 9.36 -16.17
N ASN A 20 7.33 8.06 -15.85
CA ASN A 20 8.28 7.10 -16.39
C ASN A 20 7.93 6.76 -17.85
N ILE A 21 8.64 7.38 -18.79
CA ILE A 21 8.45 7.20 -20.24
C ILE A 21 8.74 5.77 -20.72
N GLU A 22 9.49 4.98 -19.95
CA GLU A 22 9.78 3.58 -20.25
C GLU A 22 8.73 2.62 -19.66
N SER A 23 7.80 3.12 -18.84
CA SER A 23 6.75 2.29 -18.27
C SER A 23 5.83 1.77 -19.39
N PRO A 24 5.55 0.46 -19.44
CA PRO A 24 4.59 -0.10 -20.39
C PRO A 24 3.13 0.20 -19.98
N TYR A 25 2.92 0.86 -18.84
CA TYR A 25 1.61 1.10 -18.24
C TYR A 25 1.25 2.58 -18.27
N TYR A 26 -0.07 2.81 -18.30
CA TYR A 26 -0.66 4.14 -18.20
C TYR A 26 -1.36 4.25 -16.86
N TYR A 27 -1.31 5.44 -16.27
CA TYR A 27 -1.81 5.66 -14.92
C TYR A 27 -2.81 6.81 -14.91
N ASN A 28 -3.81 6.69 -14.04
CA ASN A 28 -4.72 7.77 -13.70
C ASN A 28 -5.01 7.74 -12.19
N ALA A 29 -5.44 8.85 -11.61
CA ALA A 29 -5.88 8.92 -10.23
C ALA A 29 -7.24 9.63 -10.14
N ASP A 30 -8.17 9.03 -9.40
CA ASP A 30 -9.37 9.70 -8.90
C ASP A 30 -9.04 10.37 -7.56
N ILE A 31 -9.25 11.67 -7.50
CA ILE A 31 -8.87 12.53 -6.38
C ILE A 31 -10.12 13.27 -5.91
N ASP A 32 -10.44 13.12 -4.63
CA ASP A 32 -11.58 13.76 -3.97
C ASP A 32 -11.09 14.49 -2.72
N ASN A 33 -11.45 15.77 -2.57
CA ASN A 33 -11.02 16.63 -1.48
C ASN A 33 -9.50 16.59 -1.20
N GLY A 34 -8.69 16.53 -2.25
CA GLY A 34 -7.23 16.48 -2.13
C GLY A 34 -6.68 15.13 -1.66
N GLN A 35 -7.52 14.11 -1.53
CA GLN A 35 -7.14 12.72 -1.23
C GLN A 35 -7.29 11.83 -2.46
N VAL A 36 -6.31 10.97 -2.73
CA VAL A 36 -6.42 9.97 -3.80
C VAL A 36 -7.37 8.87 -3.35
N LYS A 37 -8.54 8.74 -3.98
CA LYS A 37 -9.49 7.65 -3.68
C LYS A 37 -9.07 6.36 -4.38
N THR A 38 -8.75 6.47 -5.67
CA THR A 38 -8.36 5.32 -6.50
C THR A 38 -7.23 5.68 -7.44
N MET A 39 -6.19 4.85 -7.49
CA MET A 39 -5.22 4.85 -8.59
C MET A 39 -5.57 3.74 -9.57
N TYR A 40 -5.57 4.07 -10.86
CA TYR A 40 -5.83 3.16 -11.95
C TYR A 40 -4.55 2.89 -12.72
N VAL A 41 -4.33 1.62 -13.06
CA VAL A 41 -3.26 1.17 -13.94
C VAL A 41 -3.89 0.54 -15.16
N PHE A 42 -3.42 0.91 -16.35
CA PHE A 42 -3.93 0.42 -17.62
C PHE A 42 -2.82 -0.20 -18.47
N ASP A 43 -3.17 -1.28 -19.16
CA ASP A 43 -2.41 -1.81 -20.29
C ASP A 43 -2.91 -1.14 -21.57
N ARG A 44 -2.00 -0.91 -22.53
CA ARG A 44 -2.37 -0.51 -23.89
C ARG A 44 -2.62 -1.73 -24.76
N GLN A 45 -3.78 -1.77 -25.40
CA GLN A 45 -4.12 -2.77 -26.41
C GLN A 45 -4.58 -2.05 -27.68
N GLY A 46 -3.67 -1.99 -28.67
CA GLY A 46 -3.87 -1.19 -29.88
C GLY A 46 -4.01 0.30 -29.56
N GLU A 47 -5.16 0.86 -29.92
CA GLU A 47 -5.52 2.27 -29.67
C GLU A 47 -6.31 2.49 -28.38
N SER A 48 -6.63 1.41 -27.64
CA SER A 48 -7.44 1.47 -26.43
C SER A 48 -6.61 1.21 -25.16
N LEU A 49 -7.03 1.81 -24.05
CA LEU A 49 -6.54 1.48 -22.71
C LEU A 49 -7.50 0.52 -22.02
N ILE A 50 -6.92 -0.50 -21.38
CA ILE A 50 -7.66 -1.54 -20.69
C ILE A 50 -7.18 -1.60 -19.25
N GLY A 51 -8.13 -1.55 -18.30
CA GLY A 51 -7.81 -1.61 -16.87
C GLY A 51 -7.03 -2.87 -16.52
N LYS A 52 -5.89 -2.69 -15.86
CA LYS A 52 -5.03 -3.76 -15.38
C LYS A 52 -5.22 -3.98 -13.88
N ALA A 53 -5.14 -2.90 -13.13
CA ALA A 53 -5.24 -2.91 -11.67
C ALA A 53 -5.84 -1.61 -11.14
N GLU A 54 -6.42 -1.68 -9.93
CA GLU A 54 -6.85 -0.53 -9.15
C GLU A 54 -6.27 -0.62 -7.74
N TYR A 55 -5.86 0.53 -7.20
CA TYR A 55 -5.49 0.68 -5.80
C TYR A 55 -6.43 1.67 -5.15
N ARG A 56 -7.21 1.22 -4.17
CA ARG A 56 -8.21 2.05 -3.48
C ARG A 56 -7.75 2.36 -2.08
N TYR A 57 -7.93 3.60 -1.65
CA TYR A 57 -7.37 4.09 -0.40
C TYR A 57 -8.45 4.63 0.53
N GLU A 58 -8.30 4.32 1.81
CA GLU A 58 -9.05 4.95 2.90
C GLU A 58 -8.09 5.71 3.80
N TYR A 59 -8.61 6.73 4.48
CA TYR A 59 -7.84 7.65 5.31
C TYR A 59 -8.50 7.85 6.66
N ASP A 60 -7.71 8.13 7.70
CA ASP A 60 -8.21 8.62 8.99
C ASP A 60 -8.45 10.14 8.98
N ALA A 61 -8.90 10.67 10.12
CA ALA A 61 -9.20 12.09 10.31
C ALA A 61 -7.95 12.99 10.17
N GLU A 62 -6.76 12.45 10.39
CA GLU A 62 -5.48 13.15 10.18
C GLU A 62 -4.98 13.06 8.73
N GLY A 63 -5.73 12.40 7.83
CA GLY A 63 -5.37 12.25 6.42
C GLY A 63 -4.26 11.22 6.17
N ARG A 64 -4.03 10.30 7.12
CA ARG A 64 -3.11 9.18 6.97
C ARG A 64 -3.84 8.00 6.35
N VAL A 65 -3.17 7.27 5.46
CA VAL A 65 -3.73 6.08 4.82
C VAL A 65 -3.96 5.00 5.88
N THR A 66 -5.18 4.50 6.01
CA THR A 66 -5.54 3.41 6.93
C THR A 66 -5.76 2.09 6.18
N VAL A 67 -6.17 2.17 4.90
CA VAL A 67 -6.42 0.99 4.07
C VAL A 67 -5.88 1.23 2.66
N LYS A 68 -5.27 0.20 2.07
CA LYS A 68 -5.06 0.09 0.63
C LYS A 68 -5.62 -1.25 0.15
N GLU A 69 -6.64 -1.20 -0.70
CA GLU A 69 -7.15 -2.40 -1.38
C GLU A 69 -6.56 -2.51 -2.78
N VAL A 70 -6.21 -3.73 -3.17
CA VAL A 70 -5.67 -4.05 -4.48
C VAL A 70 -6.70 -4.85 -5.25
N TYR A 71 -7.01 -4.37 -6.45
CA TYR A 71 -7.83 -5.08 -7.40
C TYR A 71 -7.06 -5.35 -8.69
N SER A 72 -7.42 -6.44 -9.36
CA SER A 72 -6.87 -6.81 -10.67
C SER A 72 -7.98 -7.22 -11.62
N ARG A 73 -7.82 -6.92 -12.91
CA ARG A 73 -8.78 -7.35 -13.92
C ARG A 73 -8.75 -8.88 -14.08
N SER A 74 -9.89 -9.51 -13.88
CA SER A 74 -10.07 -10.94 -14.14
C SER A 74 -10.01 -11.22 -15.63
N ALA A 75 -9.13 -12.13 -16.05
CA ALA A 75 -9.08 -12.59 -17.43
C ALA A 75 -10.36 -13.35 -17.86
N ALA A 76 -11.02 -14.02 -16.90
CA ALA A 76 -12.22 -14.81 -17.17
C ALA A 76 -13.47 -13.95 -17.37
N THR A 77 -13.61 -12.85 -16.62
CA THR A 77 -14.83 -12.02 -16.63
C THR A 77 -14.62 -10.63 -17.21
N GLY A 78 -13.38 -10.21 -17.40
CA GLY A 78 -13.02 -8.84 -17.81
C GLY A 78 -13.32 -7.77 -16.76
N ARG A 79 -13.77 -8.15 -15.56
CA ARG A 79 -14.15 -7.25 -14.47
C ARG A 79 -13.00 -7.07 -13.48
N MET A 80 -12.98 -5.94 -12.80
CA MET A 80 -12.05 -5.68 -11.73
C MET A 80 -12.46 -6.48 -10.48
N MET A 81 -11.56 -7.30 -9.96
CA MET A 81 -11.82 -8.20 -8.82
C MET A 81 -10.85 -7.90 -7.67
N PRO A 82 -11.31 -7.93 -6.41
CA PRO A 82 -10.44 -7.74 -5.26
C PRO A 82 -9.41 -8.86 -5.20
N ARG A 83 -8.18 -8.51 -4.82
CA ARG A 83 -7.05 -9.44 -4.72
C ARG A 83 -6.49 -9.50 -3.31
N SER A 84 -6.19 -8.34 -2.74
CA SER A 84 -5.68 -8.23 -1.38
C SER A 84 -6.02 -6.88 -0.76
N ARG A 85 -5.85 -6.80 0.56
CA ARG A 85 -6.07 -5.60 1.36
C ARG A 85 -4.91 -5.44 2.33
N TYR A 86 -4.47 -4.20 2.45
CA TYR A 86 -3.46 -3.75 3.38
C TYR A 86 -4.09 -2.81 4.39
N GLU A 87 -3.81 -3.01 5.67
CA GLU A 87 -4.33 -2.18 6.76
C GLU A 87 -3.18 -1.61 7.58
N TYR A 88 -3.23 -0.30 7.79
CA TYR A 88 -2.20 0.47 8.45
C TYR A 88 -2.66 0.87 9.84
N THR A 89 -1.84 0.58 10.84
CA THR A 89 -2.05 1.01 12.22
C THR A 89 -0.86 1.84 12.66
N TYR A 90 -1.09 3.09 13.05
CA TYR A 90 -0.03 4.00 13.47
C TYR A 90 0.14 4.00 14.98
N THR A 91 1.39 4.06 15.43
CA THR A 91 1.80 4.24 16.83
C THR A 91 2.75 5.43 16.94
N ASP A 92 3.07 5.85 18.17
CA ASP A 92 3.97 7.00 18.38
C ASP A 92 5.39 6.75 17.83
N ASP A 93 5.82 5.50 17.84
CA ASP A 93 7.15 5.03 17.46
C ASP A 93 7.21 4.41 16.05
N GLY A 94 6.09 4.36 15.31
CA GLY A 94 6.06 3.74 13.99
C GLY A 94 4.67 3.37 13.48
N TYR A 95 4.61 2.28 12.72
CA TYR A 95 3.35 1.74 12.20
C TYR A 95 3.46 0.26 11.86
N SER A 96 2.31 -0.40 11.83
CA SER A 96 2.15 -1.79 11.37
C SER A 96 1.35 -1.84 10.08
N LEU A 97 1.71 -2.75 9.19
CA LEU A 97 1.04 -3.04 7.94
C LEU A 97 0.58 -4.49 7.95
N ALA A 98 -0.72 -4.75 8.12
CA ALA A 98 -1.29 -6.08 7.99
C ALA A 98 -1.76 -6.33 6.56
N HIS A 99 -1.43 -7.48 6.00
CA HIS A 99 -1.84 -7.88 4.66
C HIS A 99 -2.85 -9.04 4.74
N ARG A 100 -3.85 -9.00 3.87
CA ARG A 100 -4.96 -9.97 3.79
C ARG A 100 -5.22 -10.34 2.35
N MET A 101 -5.35 -11.63 2.07
CA MET A 101 -5.80 -12.13 0.78
C MET A 101 -7.33 -12.14 0.65
N TRP A 102 -7.82 -11.86 -0.55
CA TRP A 102 -9.23 -12.04 -0.90
C TRP A 102 -9.58 -13.53 -0.96
N ASN A 103 -10.69 -13.92 -0.31
CA ASN A 103 -11.27 -15.25 -0.43
C ASN A 103 -12.50 -15.19 -1.35
N PRO A 104 -12.44 -15.79 -2.55
CA PRO A 104 -13.55 -15.73 -3.51
C PRO A 104 -14.78 -16.51 -3.05
N ASP A 105 -14.61 -17.62 -2.32
CA ASP A 105 -15.71 -18.46 -1.86
C ASP A 105 -16.55 -17.75 -0.79
N LYS A 106 -15.87 -17.01 0.09
CA LYS A 106 -16.50 -16.24 1.17
C LYS A 106 -16.89 -14.82 0.75
N GLN A 107 -16.46 -14.39 -0.44
CA GLN A 107 -16.60 -13.02 -0.93
C GLN A 107 -16.16 -11.98 0.11
N ALA A 108 -15.02 -12.23 0.77
CA ALA A 108 -14.48 -11.36 1.82
C ALA A 108 -12.96 -11.46 1.91
N PHE A 109 -12.32 -10.42 2.44
CA PHE A 109 -10.91 -10.51 2.83
C PHE A 109 -10.76 -11.42 4.06
N GLY A 110 -9.76 -12.30 4.00
CA GLY A 110 -9.48 -13.25 5.07
C GLY A 110 -8.90 -12.61 6.34
N LYS A 111 -8.40 -13.49 7.21
CA LYS A 111 -7.50 -13.08 8.29
C LYS A 111 -6.19 -12.56 7.68
N ALA A 112 -5.47 -11.73 8.43
CA ALA A 112 -4.16 -11.30 8.00
C ALA A 112 -3.22 -12.51 7.90
N ASP A 113 -2.56 -12.65 6.76
CA ASP A 113 -1.62 -13.73 6.46
C ASP A 113 -0.16 -13.28 6.67
N SER A 114 0.10 -11.98 6.62
CA SER A 114 1.35 -11.39 7.04
C SER A 114 1.16 -10.01 7.67
N ARG A 115 2.19 -9.58 8.41
CA ARG A 115 2.28 -8.23 8.97
C ARG A 115 3.71 -7.75 8.91
N THR A 116 3.91 -6.47 8.61
CA THR A 116 5.22 -5.81 8.77
C THR A 116 5.10 -4.69 9.79
N ASP A 117 5.97 -4.71 10.80
CA ASP A 117 6.08 -3.65 11.79
C ASP A 117 7.31 -2.80 11.48
N TYR A 118 7.10 -1.48 11.34
CA TYR A 118 8.13 -0.47 11.20
C TYR A 118 8.20 0.30 12.51
N ARG A 119 9.33 0.22 13.21
CA ARG A 119 9.52 0.93 14.50
C ARG A 119 10.86 1.64 14.54
N MET A 120 10.88 2.85 15.09
CA MET A 120 12.12 3.55 15.41
C MET A 120 12.81 2.84 16.59
N ALA A 121 13.91 2.15 16.30
CA ALA A 121 14.71 1.49 17.33
C ALA A 121 15.58 2.52 18.08
N THR A 122 16.09 3.50 17.35
CA THR A 122 16.78 4.69 17.85
C THR A 122 16.75 5.77 16.76
N GLU A 123 17.25 6.96 17.07
CA GLU A 123 17.38 8.04 16.10
C GLU A 123 18.16 7.56 14.86
N GLY A 124 17.55 7.72 13.68
CA GLY A 124 18.14 7.32 12.39
C GLY A 124 18.13 5.82 12.09
N VAL A 125 17.51 4.99 12.94
CA VAL A 125 17.48 3.53 12.75
C VAL A 125 16.06 2.99 12.90
N MET A 126 15.51 2.47 11.80
CA MET A 126 14.22 1.77 11.74
C MET A 126 14.44 0.27 11.85
N ALA A 127 13.77 -0.39 12.80
CA ALA A 127 13.57 -1.83 12.77
C ALA A 127 12.36 -2.18 11.90
N VAL A 128 12.53 -3.14 11.00
CA VAL A 128 11.50 -3.67 10.11
C VAL A 128 11.36 -5.15 10.41
N THR A 129 10.27 -5.53 11.07
CA THR A 129 10.00 -6.92 11.45
C THR A 129 8.85 -7.46 10.61
N ASN A 130 9.10 -8.55 9.88
CA ASN A 130 8.08 -9.24 9.10
C ASN A 130 7.57 -10.44 9.90
N TYR A 131 6.26 -10.61 9.89
CA TYR A 131 5.54 -11.70 10.51
C TYR A 131 4.71 -12.42 9.47
N GLU A 132 4.60 -13.73 9.61
CA GLU A 132 3.72 -14.57 8.79
C GLU A 132 2.81 -15.39 9.70
N LEU A 133 1.57 -15.60 9.25
CA LEU A 133 0.64 -16.52 9.87
C LEU A 133 1.08 -17.94 9.56
N GLN A 134 1.38 -18.73 10.59
CA GLN A 134 1.71 -20.14 10.39
C GLN A 134 0.48 -20.94 9.95
N GLU A 135 0.71 -21.91 9.07
CA GLU A 135 -0.34 -22.82 8.60
C GLU A 135 -0.99 -23.55 9.79
N GLY A 136 -2.33 -23.55 9.85
CA GLY A 136 -3.09 -24.15 10.95
C GLY A 136 -3.05 -23.39 12.28
N SER A 137 -2.36 -22.25 12.36
CA SER A 137 -2.27 -21.41 13.56
C SER A 137 -3.17 -20.19 13.50
N SER A 138 -3.44 -19.58 14.65
CA SER A 138 -4.01 -18.23 14.78
C SER A 138 -2.95 -17.18 15.14
N VAL A 139 -1.70 -17.60 15.32
CA VAL A 139 -0.60 -16.76 15.81
C VAL A 139 0.33 -16.42 14.66
N MET A 140 0.65 -15.14 14.51
CA MET A 140 1.69 -14.65 13.62
C MET A 140 3.06 -14.76 14.28
N THR A 141 4.04 -15.29 13.56
CA THR A 141 5.42 -15.43 14.06
C THR A 141 6.39 -14.57 13.26
N PRO A 142 7.40 -13.96 13.91
CA PRO A 142 8.40 -13.19 13.19
C PRO A 142 9.24 -14.11 12.31
N VAL A 143 9.39 -13.77 11.04
CA VAL A 143 10.16 -14.51 10.03
C VAL A 143 11.40 -13.74 9.56
N SER A 144 11.43 -12.43 9.78
CA SER A 144 12.55 -11.58 9.41
C SER A 144 12.58 -10.32 10.28
N ASN A 145 13.78 -9.84 10.59
CA ASN A 145 13.99 -8.55 11.25
C ASN A 145 15.22 -7.87 10.66
N ILE A 146 15.04 -6.66 10.13
CA ILE A 146 16.06 -5.88 9.44
C ILE A 146 16.16 -4.52 10.12
N LEU A 147 17.39 -4.05 10.34
CA LEU A 147 17.66 -2.66 10.72
C LEU A 147 17.98 -1.86 9.46
N ALA A 148 17.20 -0.82 9.20
CA ALA A 148 17.41 0.13 8.13
C ALA A 148 17.88 1.47 8.70
N ILE A 149 18.98 1.99 8.18
CA ILE A 149 19.42 3.36 8.48
C ILE A 149 18.55 4.29 7.66
N VAL A 150 17.82 5.17 8.34
CA VAL A 150 16.95 6.17 7.71
C VAL A 150 17.52 7.57 7.94
N PRO A 151 17.52 8.45 6.92
CA PRO A 151 18.00 9.81 7.09
C PRO A 151 17.23 10.53 8.21
N CYS A 152 17.95 11.22 9.10
CA CYS A 152 17.36 12.02 10.19
C CYS A 152 16.88 13.41 9.73
N ASP A 153 16.95 13.72 8.44
CA ASP A 153 16.83 15.09 7.97
C ASP A 153 15.38 15.60 8.06
N ARG A 154 15.13 16.42 9.09
CA ARG A 154 13.85 17.11 9.37
C ARG A 154 13.40 18.12 8.28
N ALA A 155 14.08 18.20 7.13
CA ALA A 155 13.89 19.28 6.16
C ALA A 155 13.50 18.83 4.73
N SER A 156 13.53 17.54 4.40
CA SER A 156 13.47 17.12 2.98
C SER A 156 12.09 16.69 2.46
N LEU A 157 11.04 16.71 3.28
CA LEU A 157 9.66 16.42 2.82
C LEU A 157 8.75 17.66 2.76
N ALA A 158 9.26 18.86 3.07
CA ALA A 158 8.51 20.12 3.01
C ALA A 158 8.52 20.77 1.62
N GLY A 159 8.77 20.00 0.55
CA GLY A 159 9.00 20.55 -0.77
C GLY A 159 8.52 19.64 -1.89
N PHE A 160 7.23 19.30 -1.88
CA PHE A 160 6.41 19.10 -3.09
C PHE A 160 4.95 19.40 -2.75
#